data_AF-W9DUL2-F1
#
_entry.id   AF-W9DUL2-F1
#
_cell.length_a   1.000
_cell.length_b   1.000
_cell.length_c   1.000
_cell.angle_alpha   90.00
_cell.angle_beta   90.00
_cell.angle_gamma   90.00
#
_symmetry.space_group_name_H-M   'P 1'
#
loop_
_entity.id
_entity.type
_entity.pdbx_description
1 polymer ?
#
loop_
_entity_poly.entity_id
_entity_poly.type
_entity_poly.pdbx_seq_one_letter_code
_entity_poly.pdbx_strand_id
1 'polypeptide(L)'
;MNYSIDSNILIALINPKDRLHKRAISIMKNGRNDYIILCSTVLSESQNLFRNRINQIIVEIIQFLPNFQNKKMSQMEYQEQLIISFKKIKSSNPGISNFLDLVYNEILKFLKDNDSHMLPAFLSQLAINYSQSLYKKLDDMHSNDGKIILLNHNHLKAVKEATIGTYFKDPNDERIFFELMTNLLDIVPINFYTGDSEFVKKINKSYPSCLVYFKLNDNSFSCCLVKD
;
A
#
# COMPACT_ATOMS: atom_id res chain seq x y z
N MET A 1 -4.40 4.28 -22.16
CA MET A 1 -5.03 5.22 -21.21
C MET A 1 -4.09 5.35 -20.01
N ASN A 2 -4.17 6.39 -19.20
CA ASN A 2 -3.36 6.45 -17.97
C ASN A 2 -4.17 5.90 -16.81
N TYR A 3 -3.50 5.27 -15.85
CA TYR A 3 -4.13 4.93 -14.59
C TYR A 3 -3.19 5.15 -13.42
N SER A 4 -3.78 5.38 -12.25
CA SER A 4 -3.07 5.58 -11.01
C SER A 4 -3.78 4.84 -9.89
N ILE A 5 -3.04 4.52 -8.85
CA ILE A 5 -3.53 3.73 -7.72
C ILE A 5 -3.13 4.42 -6.42
N ASP A 6 -4.01 4.30 -5.45
CA ASP A 6 -3.80 4.76 -4.08
C ASP A 6 -2.90 3.78 -3.28
N SER A 7 -2.42 4.24 -2.13
CA SER A 7 -1.59 3.46 -1.21
C SER A 7 -2.26 2.15 -0.79
N ASN A 8 -3.55 2.18 -0.47
CA ASN A 8 -4.28 0.97 -0.07
C ASN A 8 -4.32 -0.12 -1.16
N ILE A 9 -4.41 0.27 -2.44
CA ILE A 9 -4.40 -0.67 -3.57
C ILE A 9 -3.00 -1.22 -3.77
N LEU A 10 -1.98 -0.37 -3.67
CA LEU A 10 -0.59 -0.76 -3.81
C LEU A 10 -0.15 -1.73 -2.70
N ILE A 11 -0.61 -1.49 -1.47
CA ILE A 11 -0.42 -2.41 -0.33
C ILE A 11 -1.12 -3.74 -0.58
N ALA A 12 -2.37 -3.71 -1.03
CA ALA A 12 -3.13 -4.91 -1.33
C ALA A 12 -2.48 -5.72 -2.46
N LEU A 13 -1.80 -5.09 -3.42
CA LEU A 13 -1.09 -5.79 -4.48
C LEU A 13 0.02 -6.73 -3.96
N ILE A 14 0.70 -6.30 -2.90
CA ILE A 14 1.84 -7.01 -2.31
C ILE A 14 1.38 -7.96 -1.21
N ASN A 15 0.35 -7.59 -0.43
CA ASN A 15 -0.14 -8.41 0.67
C ASN A 15 -1.27 -9.37 0.22
N PRO A 16 -1.00 -10.67 0.03
CA PRO A 16 -2.02 -11.65 -0.37
C PRO A 16 -3.11 -11.91 0.68
N LYS A 17 -2.93 -11.39 1.91
CA LYS A 17 -3.92 -11.48 2.99
C LYS A 17 -4.78 -10.23 3.11
N ASP A 18 -4.56 -9.24 2.25
CA ASP A 18 -5.43 -8.07 2.18
C ASP A 18 -6.76 -8.42 1.49
N ARG A 19 -7.85 -7.83 2.00
CA ARG A 19 -9.20 -8.00 1.44
C ARG A 19 -9.28 -7.55 -0.03
N LEU A 20 -8.55 -6.49 -0.39
CA LEU A 20 -8.53 -5.94 -1.75
C LEU A 20 -7.55 -6.66 -2.69
N HIS A 21 -6.79 -7.65 -2.22
CA HIS A 21 -5.68 -8.25 -2.98
C HIS A 21 -6.08 -8.73 -4.38
N LYS A 22 -7.17 -9.51 -4.48
CA LYS A 22 -7.66 -10.04 -5.76
C LYS A 22 -8.03 -8.92 -6.72
N ARG A 23 -8.61 -7.83 -6.20
CA ARG A 23 -9.07 -6.71 -7.01
C ARG A 23 -7.89 -5.84 -7.46
N ALA A 24 -6.91 -5.59 -6.59
CA ALA A 24 -5.66 -4.93 -6.95
C ALA A 24 -4.93 -5.68 -8.08
N ILE A 25 -4.83 -7.01 -7.98
CA ILE A 25 -4.26 -7.84 -9.06
C ILE A 25 -5.06 -7.72 -10.36
N SER A 26 -6.39 -7.71 -10.29
CA SER A 26 -7.23 -7.54 -11.47
C SER A 26 -7.05 -6.18 -12.14
N ILE A 27 -6.92 -5.10 -11.36
CA ILE A 27 -6.68 -3.74 -11.88
C ILE A 27 -5.36 -3.72 -12.65
N MET A 28 -4.28 -4.22 -12.04
CA MET A 28 -2.96 -4.27 -12.68
C MET A 28 -2.95 -5.14 -13.94
N LYS A 29 -3.65 -6.28 -13.93
CA LYS A 29 -3.73 -7.15 -15.12
C LYS A 29 -4.53 -6.53 -16.27
N ASN A 30 -5.65 -5.87 -15.95
CA ASN A 30 -6.49 -5.24 -16.96
C ASN A 30 -5.82 -3.99 -17.54
N GLY A 31 -5.09 -3.25 -16.71
CA GLY A 31 -4.32 -2.06 -17.08
C GLY A 31 -2.94 -2.37 -17.65
N ARG A 32 -2.60 -3.63 -17.98
CA ARG A 32 -1.23 -4.00 -18.40
C ARG A 32 -0.73 -3.24 -19.63
N ASN A 33 -1.64 -2.86 -20.52
CA ASN A 33 -1.32 -2.06 -21.73
C ASN A 33 -1.53 -0.55 -21.51
N ASP A 34 -1.99 -0.15 -20.33
CA ASP A 34 -2.15 1.24 -19.93
C ASP A 34 -0.88 1.74 -19.24
N TYR A 35 -0.72 3.07 -19.22
CA TYR A 35 0.47 3.70 -18.66
C TYR A 35 0.22 4.05 -17.19
N ILE A 36 1.06 3.51 -16.30
CA ILE A 36 0.89 3.71 -14.86
C ILE A 36 1.52 5.03 -14.41
N ILE A 37 0.72 5.85 -13.73
CA ILE A 37 1.12 7.10 -13.11
C ILE A 37 1.08 6.90 -11.60
N LEU A 38 2.21 7.02 -10.92
CA LEU A 38 2.29 6.87 -9.47
C LEU A 38 2.61 8.21 -8.81
N CYS A 39 1.75 8.61 -7.89
CA CYS A 39 2.00 9.71 -6.97
C CYS A 39 3.20 9.38 -6.08
N SER A 40 4.17 10.29 -5.97
CA SER A 40 5.31 10.14 -5.07
C SER A 40 4.87 9.92 -3.63
N THR A 41 3.77 10.57 -3.23
CA THR A 41 3.17 10.40 -1.91
C THR A 41 2.69 8.96 -1.70
N VAL A 42 2.02 8.35 -2.68
CA VAL A 42 1.55 6.96 -2.61
C VAL A 42 2.70 5.98 -2.36
N LEU A 43 3.82 6.16 -3.06
CA LEU A 43 5.01 5.31 -2.90
C LEU A 43 5.58 5.43 -1.48
N SER A 44 5.79 6.67 -1.02
CA SER A 44 6.37 6.93 0.30
C SER A 44 5.47 6.45 1.44
N GLU A 45 4.16 6.66 1.34
CA GLU A 45 3.18 6.22 2.30
C GLU A 45 3.11 4.70 2.37
N SER A 46 3.03 4.02 1.22
CA SER A 46 2.98 2.56 1.15
C SER A 46 4.21 1.92 1.78
N GLN A 47 5.41 2.44 1.48
CA GLN A 47 6.66 1.95 2.08
C GLN A 47 6.72 2.15 3.58
N ASN A 48 6.35 3.34 4.05
CA ASN A 48 6.31 3.65 5.46
C ASN A 48 5.29 2.77 6.18
N LEU A 49 4.13 2.51 5.58
CA LEU A 49 3.12 1.64 6.17
C LEU A 49 3.63 0.20 6.27
N PHE A 50 4.20 -0.37 5.20
CA PHE A 50 4.79 -1.72 5.26
C PHE A 50 5.84 -1.82 6.35
N ARG A 51 6.79 -0.88 6.36
CA ARG A 51 7.89 -0.86 7.34
C ARG A 51 7.35 -0.76 8.76
N ASN A 52 6.44 0.18 9.02
CA ASN A 52 5.90 0.41 10.37
C ASN A 52 5.04 -0.75 10.86
N ARG A 53 4.17 -1.32 10.00
CA ARG A 53 3.31 -2.45 10.37
C ARG A 53 4.11 -3.72 10.62
N ILE A 54 5.08 -4.03 9.77
CA ILE A 54 5.94 -5.21 9.98
C ILE A 54 6.80 -5.01 11.22
N ASN A 55 7.39 -3.82 11.43
CA ASN A 55 8.15 -3.54 12.65
C ASN A 55 7.30 -3.64 13.91
N GLN A 56 6.07 -3.14 13.89
CA GLN A 56 5.12 -3.29 14.99
C GLN A 56 4.92 -4.77 15.32
N ILE A 57 4.68 -5.61 14.32
CA ILE A 57 4.51 -7.06 14.50
C ILE A 57 5.79 -7.71 15.01
N ILE A 58 6.96 -7.32 14.50
CA ILE A 58 8.25 -7.85 14.95
C ILE A 58 8.44 -7.57 16.45
N VAL A 59 8.13 -6.36 16.91
CA VAL A 59 8.21 -6.00 18.34
C VAL A 59 7.32 -6.91 19.18
N GLU A 60 6.09 -7.19 18.72
CA GLU A 60 5.19 -8.14 19.41
C GLU A 60 5.79 -9.56 19.43
N ILE A 61 6.35 -10.04 18.31
CA ILE A 61 6.95 -11.38 18.22
C ILE A 61 8.19 -11.51 19.08
N ILE A 62 9.04 -10.49 19.16
CA ILE A 62 10.31 -10.51 19.90
C ILE A 62 10.07 -10.84 21.38
N GLN A 63 8.97 -10.38 21.96
CA GLN A 63 8.60 -10.67 23.35
C GLN A 63 8.45 -12.18 23.61
N PHE A 64 8.17 -12.98 22.58
CA PHE A 64 7.99 -14.42 22.66
C PHE A 64 9.22 -15.22 22.17
N LEU A 65 10.25 -14.56 21.60
CA LEU A 65 11.47 -15.22 21.11
C LEU A 65 12.20 -16.08 22.15
N PRO A 66 12.29 -15.72 23.45
CA PRO A 66 12.94 -16.58 24.43
C PRO A 66 12.31 -17.98 24.51
N ASN A 67 10.98 -18.07 24.33
CA ASN A 67 10.26 -19.35 24.31
C ASN A 67 10.61 -20.16 23.05
N PHE A 68 10.81 -19.48 21.93
CA PHE A 68 11.18 -20.08 20.64
C PHE A 68 12.64 -20.55 20.55
N GLN A 69 13.51 -20.10 21.46
CA GLN A 69 14.93 -20.46 21.48
C GLN A 69 15.24 -21.60 22.47
N ASN A 70 14.22 -22.19 23.10
CA ASN A 70 14.41 -23.30 24.01
C ASN A 70 14.83 -24.58 23.27
N LYS A 71 16.14 -24.88 23.28
CA LYS A 71 16.72 -26.07 22.63
C LYS A 71 16.20 -27.41 23.15
N LYS A 72 15.45 -27.43 24.26
CA LYS A 72 14.86 -28.64 24.84
C LYS A 72 13.46 -28.97 24.29
N MET A 73 12.84 -28.07 23.51
CA MET A 73 11.51 -28.30 22.94
C MET A 73 11.58 -29.18 21.69
N SER A 74 10.61 -30.09 21.58
CA SER A 74 10.35 -30.81 20.34
C SER A 74 9.80 -29.87 19.25
N GLN A 75 9.90 -30.31 18.00
CA GLN A 75 9.38 -29.56 16.85
C GLN A 75 7.86 -29.33 16.93
N MET A 76 7.11 -30.32 17.46
CA MET A 76 5.66 -30.22 17.59
C MET A 76 5.25 -29.20 18.66
N GLU A 77 5.89 -29.24 19.83
CA GLU A 77 5.69 -28.25 20.89
C GLU A 77 6.03 -26.84 20.40
N TYR A 78 7.09 -26.72 19.59
CA TYR A 78 7.51 -25.43 19.02
C TYR A 78 6.43 -24.86 18.11
N GLN A 79 5.88 -25.67 17.21
CA GLN A 79 4.80 -25.25 16.32
C GLN A 79 3.55 -24.85 17.08
N GLU A 80 3.18 -25.61 18.13
CA GLU A 80 2.04 -25.30 18.98
C GLU A 80 2.21 -23.94 19.69
N GLN A 81 3.36 -23.69 20.31
CA GLN A 81 3.64 -22.41 20.95
C GLN A 81 3.63 -21.25 19.96
N LEU A 82 4.19 -21.46 18.76
CA LEU A 82 4.17 -20.46 17.70
C LEU A 82 2.72 -20.11 17.33
N ILE A 83 1.87 -21.11 17.10
CA ILE A 83 0.44 -20.89 16.80
C ILE A 83 -0.26 -20.13 17.94
N ILE A 84 -0.04 -20.53 19.20
CA ILE A 84 -0.67 -19.90 20.37
C ILE A 84 -0.24 -18.43 20.49
N SER A 85 1.05 -18.13 20.36
CA SER A 85 1.56 -16.76 20.41
C SER A 85 0.99 -15.88 19.30
N PHE A 86 0.94 -16.38 18.06
CA PHE A 86 0.35 -15.62 16.95
C PHE A 86 -1.15 -15.39 17.12
N LYS A 87 -1.91 -16.37 17.61
CA LYS A 87 -3.33 -16.18 17.96
C LYS A 87 -3.50 -15.10 19.02
N LYS A 88 -2.65 -15.10 20.06
CA LYS A 88 -2.68 -14.08 21.11
C LYS A 88 -2.42 -12.68 20.55
N ILE A 89 -1.35 -12.49 19.78
CA ILE A 89 -1.02 -11.20 19.14
C ILE A 89 -2.17 -10.75 18.23
N LYS A 90 -2.75 -11.67 17.44
CA LYS A 90 -3.87 -11.38 16.54
C LYS A 90 -5.10 -10.88 17.29
N SER A 91 -5.42 -11.50 18.42
CA SER A 91 -6.56 -11.11 19.26
C SER A 91 -6.35 -9.75 19.93
N SER A 92 -5.12 -9.43 20.33
CA SER A 92 -4.77 -8.14 20.94
C SER A 92 -4.66 -7.01 19.91
N ASN A 93 -4.37 -7.33 18.64
CA ASN A 93 -4.14 -6.34 17.58
C ASN A 93 -4.95 -6.67 16.31
N PRO A 94 -6.30 -6.60 16.34
CA PRO A 94 -7.13 -6.97 15.20
C PRO A 94 -6.87 -6.10 13.95
N GLY A 95 -6.50 -4.82 14.16
CA GLY A 95 -6.25 -3.85 13.09
C GLY A 95 -5.01 -4.11 12.23
N ILE A 96 -4.12 -5.04 12.63
CA ILE A 96 -2.94 -5.45 11.84
C ILE A 96 -2.98 -6.92 11.46
N SER A 97 -4.14 -7.56 11.58
CA SER A 97 -4.30 -9.01 11.41
C SER A 97 -3.86 -9.52 10.04
N ASN A 98 -4.15 -8.80 8.95
CA ASN A 98 -3.69 -9.13 7.60
C ASN A 98 -2.15 -9.10 7.47
N PHE A 99 -1.49 -8.10 8.05
CA PHE A 99 -0.02 -8.03 8.11
C PHE A 99 0.56 -9.09 9.03
N LEU A 100 -0.11 -9.41 10.13
CA LEU A 100 0.32 -10.48 11.04
C LEU A 100 0.26 -11.84 10.35
N ASP A 101 -0.82 -12.12 9.60
CA ASP A 101 -0.95 -13.33 8.80
C ASP A 101 0.14 -13.39 7.71
N LEU A 102 0.50 -12.26 7.11
CA LEU A 102 1.62 -12.16 6.17
C LEU A 102 2.94 -12.57 6.83
N VAL A 103 3.31 -11.92 7.93
CA VAL A 103 4.55 -12.20 8.68
C VAL A 103 4.60 -13.64 9.16
N TYR A 104 3.48 -14.16 9.67
CA TYR A 104 3.36 -15.55 10.11
C TYR A 104 3.69 -16.54 8.99
N ASN A 105 3.13 -16.33 7.79
CA ASN A 105 3.40 -17.21 6.65
C ASN A 105 4.88 -17.15 6.23
N GLU A 106 5.51 -15.99 6.30
CA GLU A 106 6.92 -15.83 5.96
C GLU A 106 7.83 -16.53 6.99
N ILE A 107 7.49 -16.46 8.28
CA ILE A 107 8.18 -17.22 9.33
C ILE A 107 8.02 -18.72 9.11
N LEU A 108 6.81 -19.20 8.80
CA LEU A 108 6.59 -20.62 8.51
C LEU A 108 7.40 -21.09 7.30
N LYS A 109 7.50 -20.29 6.24
CA LYS A 109 8.35 -20.61 5.08
C LYS A 109 9.82 -20.66 5.48
N PHE A 110 10.30 -19.64 6.20
CA PHE A 110 11.68 -19.57 6.66
C PHE A 110 12.08 -20.80 7.48
N LEU A 111 11.25 -21.20 8.45
CA LEU A 111 11.51 -22.31 9.36
C LEU A 111 11.41 -23.71 8.70
N LYS A 112 10.95 -23.82 7.45
CA LYS A 112 11.02 -25.09 6.71
C LYS A 112 12.46 -25.42 6.34
N ASP A 113 13.24 -24.39 6.03
CA ASP A 113 14.57 -24.54 5.43
C ASP A 113 15.69 -24.01 6.34
N ASN A 114 15.35 -23.41 7.48
CA ASN A 114 16.29 -22.74 8.39
C ASN A 114 15.98 -23.02 9.85
N ASP A 115 17.02 -22.93 10.69
CA ASP A 115 16.88 -23.11 12.13
C ASP A 115 16.23 -21.91 12.84
N SER A 116 15.49 -22.19 13.91
CA SER A 116 14.78 -21.17 14.71
C SER A 116 15.70 -20.11 15.33
N HIS A 117 16.97 -20.43 15.57
CA HIS A 117 17.93 -19.48 16.12
C HIS A 117 18.29 -18.34 15.14
N MET A 118 18.08 -18.55 13.84
CA MET A 118 18.29 -17.54 12.80
C MET A 118 17.08 -16.61 12.62
N LEU A 119 15.96 -16.91 13.28
CA LEU A 119 14.71 -16.14 13.19
C LEU A 119 14.88 -14.64 13.52
N PRO A 120 15.65 -14.20 14.54
CA PRO A 120 15.83 -12.78 14.80
C PRO A 120 16.48 -12.01 13.63
N ALA A 121 17.47 -12.61 12.98
CA ALA A 121 18.15 -12.00 11.82
C ALA A 121 17.23 -11.99 10.58
N PHE A 122 16.40 -13.01 10.41
CA PHE A 122 15.37 -13.01 9.37
C PHE A 122 14.34 -11.88 9.59
N LEU A 123 13.84 -11.76 10.83
CA LEU A 123 12.83 -10.74 11.18
C LEU A 123 13.38 -9.33 11.00
N SER A 124 14.62 -9.05 11.38
CA SER A 124 15.22 -7.70 11.21
C SER A 124 15.30 -7.27 9.75
N GLN A 125 15.44 -8.23 8.82
CA GLN A 125 15.51 -7.96 7.38
C GLN A 125 14.12 -7.94 6.72
N LEU A 126 13.09 -8.53 7.34
CA LEU A 126 11.77 -8.71 6.76
C LEU A 126 11.10 -7.38 6.36
N ALA A 127 11.15 -6.38 7.24
CA ALA A 127 10.56 -5.06 6.98
C ALA A 127 11.22 -4.35 5.80
N ILE A 128 12.54 -4.50 5.65
CA ILE A 128 13.32 -3.94 4.53
C ILE A 128 12.95 -4.66 3.23
N ASN A 129 12.89 -5.99 3.27
CA ASN A 129 12.56 -6.78 2.08
C ASN A 129 11.17 -6.44 1.54
N TYR A 130 10.16 -6.29 2.41
CA TYR A 130 8.81 -5.93 1.99
C TYR A 130 8.69 -4.49 1.51
N SER A 131 9.37 -3.53 2.14
CA SER A 131 9.35 -2.14 1.65
C SER A 131 9.97 -2.02 0.25
N GLN A 132 11.01 -2.81 -0.03
CA GLN A 132 11.64 -2.89 -1.36
C GLN A 132 10.84 -3.74 -2.37
N SER A 133 10.08 -4.74 -1.89
CA SER A 133 9.28 -5.61 -2.75
C SER A 133 8.23 -4.86 -3.56
N LEU A 134 7.84 -3.67 -3.11
CA LEU A 134 6.91 -2.78 -3.80
C LEU A 134 7.43 -2.39 -5.18
N TYR A 135 8.67 -1.94 -5.28
CA TYR A 135 9.27 -1.57 -6.56
C TYR A 135 9.41 -2.78 -7.47
N LYS A 136 9.92 -3.89 -6.92
CA LYS A 136 10.04 -5.14 -7.67
C LYS A 136 8.68 -5.61 -8.23
N LYS A 137 7.62 -5.50 -7.44
CA LYS A 137 6.28 -5.94 -7.85
C LYS A 137 5.71 -5.04 -8.94
N LEU A 138 5.99 -3.74 -8.88
CA LEU A 138 5.62 -2.80 -9.93
C LEU A 138 6.40 -3.09 -11.21
N ASP A 139 7.72 -3.27 -11.14
CA ASP A 139 8.59 -3.59 -12.28
C ASP A 139 8.21 -4.93 -12.94
N ASP A 140 7.89 -5.96 -12.14
CA ASP A 140 7.46 -7.28 -12.61
C ASP A 140 6.14 -7.21 -13.40
N MET A 141 5.24 -6.27 -13.04
CA MET A 141 3.91 -6.14 -13.65
C MET A 141 3.88 -5.13 -14.81
N HIS A 142 4.68 -4.07 -14.70
CA HIS A 142 4.85 -3.01 -15.68
C HIS A 142 6.35 -2.75 -15.84
N SER A 143 6.95 -3.38 -16.85
CA SER A 143 8.37 -3.27 -17.13
C SER A 143 8.71 -1.83 -17.54
N ASN A 144 9.23 -1.02 -16.62
CA ASN A 144 9.84 0.31 -16.83
C ASN A 144 9.03 1.44 -17.52
N ASP A 145 7.76 1.23 -17.88
CA ASP A 145 6.92 2.26 -18.50
C ASP A 145 6.01 3.00 -17.48
N GLY A 146 6.42 3.11 -16.22
CA GLY A 146 5.71 3.88 -15.21
C GLY A 146 6.28 5.29 -15.05
N LYS A 147 5.43 6.31 -14.84
CA LYS A 147 5.86 7.66 -14.47
C LYS A 147 5.53 7.94 -13.02
N ILE A 148 6.55 8.32 -12.25
CA ILE A 148 6.36 8.90 -10.92
C ILE A 148 6.09 10.39 -11.09
N ILE A 149 5.00 10.88 -10.52
CA ILE A 149 4.67 12.32 -10.50
C ILE A 149 4.90 12.89 -9.11
N LEU A 150 5.38 14.13 -9.09
CA LEU A 150 5.63 14.95 -7.91
C LEU A 150 4.67 16.14 -7.96
N LEU A 151 4.53 16.84 -6.83
CA LEU A 151 3.71 18.05 -6.78
C LEU A 151 4.22 19.08 -7.79
N ASN A 152 3.39 19.44 -8.77
CA ASN A 152 3.76 20.45 -9.74
C ASN A 152 3.47 21.85 -9.17
N HIS A 153 4.53 22.51 -8.69
CA HIS A 153 4.46 23.82 -8.07
C HIS A 153 3.95 24.93 -9.01
N ASN A 154 4.11 24.77 -10.33
CA ASN A 154 3.65 25.77 -11.30
C ASN A 154 2.13 25.90 -11.32
N HIS A 155 1.40 24.80 -11.07
CA HIS A 155 -0.06 24.76 -11.07
C HIS A 155 -0.68 24.76 -9.67
N LEU A 156 0.13 24.65 -8.62
CA LEU A 156 -0.34 24.48 -7.24
C LEU A 156 -1.28 25.60 -6.78
N LYS A 157 -0.91 26.86 -7.03
CA LYS A 157 -1.71 28.02 -6.62
C LYS A 157 -3.11 27.97 -7.26
N ALA A 158 -3.16 27.75 -8.56
CA ALA A 158 -4.40 27.67 -9.32
C ALA A 158 -5.29 26.52 -8.85
N VAL A 159 -4.72 25.33 -8.64
CA VAL A 159 -5.48 24.18 -8.14
C VAL A 159 -6.05 24.48 -6.76
N LYS A 160 -5.26 25.05 -5.84
CA LYS A 160 -5.74 25.43 -4.49
C LYS A 160 -6.88 26.45 -4.54
N GLU A 161 -6.79 27.44 -5.41
CA GLU A 161 -7.85 28.44 -5.61
C GLU A 161 -9.12 27.79 -6.18
N ALA A 162 -8.99 26.92 -7.18
CA ALA A 162 -10.12 26.17 -7.76
C ALA A 162 -10.79 25.22 -6.75
N THR A 163 -10.06 24.78 -5.72
CA THR A 163 -10.52 23.78 -4.75
C THR A 163 -10.65 24.32 -3.33
N ILE A 164 -10.80 25.64 -3.15
CA ILE A 164 -10.75 26.32 -1.83
C ILE A 164 -11.77 25.80 -0.80
N GLY A 165 -12.87 25.18 -1.24
CA GLY A 165 -13.88 24.54 -0.38
C GLY A 165 -13.62 23.07 -0.07
N THR A 166 -12.48 22.51 -0.48
CA THR A 166 -12.15 21.09 -0.32
C THR A 166 -11.25 20.89 0.88
N TYR A 167 -11.67 20.02 1.81
CA TYR A 167 -10.87 19.67 2.98
C TYR A 167 -10.67 18.15 3.08
N PHE A 168 -9.41 17.73 2.99
CA PHE A 168 -8.97 16.38 3.30
C PHE A 168 -8.53 16.33 4.76
N LYS A 169 -9.02 15.32 5.49
CA LYS A 169 -8.66 15.15 6.91
C LYS A 169 -7.27 14.52 7.03
N ASP A 170 -6.96 13.61 6.11
CA ASP A 170 -5.66 12.99 5.97
C ASP A 170 -4.75 13.89 5.12
N PRO A 171 -3.57 14.30 5.62
CA PRO A 171 -2.58 15.03 4.83
C PRO A 171 -2.04 14.26 3.62
N ASN A 172 -2.01 12.92 3.66
CA ASN A 172 -1.56 12.12 2.52
C ASN A 172 -2.60 12.17 1.40
N ASP A 173 -3.89 12.03 1.71
CA ASP A 173 -4.98 12.23 0.75
C ASP A 173 -4.86 13.59 0.05
N GLU A 174 -4.65 14.65 0.84
CA GLU A 174 -4.50 16.00 0.30
C GLU A 174 -3.34 16.10 -0.70
N ARG A 175 -2.19 15.51 -0.34
CA ARG A 175 -1.00 15.49 -1.20
C ARG A 175 -1.22 14.68 -2.46
N ILE A 176 -1.84 13.50 -2.37
CA ILE A 176 -2.17 12.66 -3.53
C ILE A 176 -3.11 13.42 -4.47
N PHE A 177 -4.14 14.06 -3.93
CA PHE A 177 -5.04 14.91 -4.70
C PHE A 177 -4.28 16.02 -5.44
N PHE A 178 -3.42 16.76 -4.75
CA PHE A 178 -2.67 17.85 -5.40
C PHE A 178 -1.62 17.35 -6.40
N GLU A 179 -0.94 16.23 -6.13
CA GLU A 179 -0.03 15.60 -7.11
C GLU A 179 -0.79 15.26 -8.40
N LEU A 180 -1.96 14.64 -8.31
CA LEU A 180 -2.80 14.32 -9.49
C LEU A 180 -3.27 15.60 -10.21
N MET A 181 -3.90 16.53 -9.48
CA MET A 181 -4.55 17.68 -10.10
C MET A 181 -3.56 18.69 -10.69
N THR A 182 -2.40 18.88 -10.06
CA THR A 182 -1.39 19.82 -10.58
C THR A 182 -0.66 19.29 -11.81
N ASN A 183 -0.66 17.98 -12.02
CA ASN A 183 -0.10 17.33 -13.21
C ASN A 183 -1.17 16.96 -14.24
N LEU A 184 -2.44 17.36 -14.04
CA LEU A 184 -3.57 16.82 -14.80
C LEU A 184 -3.39 17.00 -16.32
N LEU A 185 -2.93 18.16 -16.79
CA LEU A 185 -2.67 18.43 -18.21
C LEU A 185 -1.74 17.41 -18.88
N ASP A 186 -0.79 16.83 -18.14
CA ASP A 186 0.24 15.94 -18.68
C ASP A 186 -0.14 14.45 -18.56
N ILE A 187 -1.20 14.13 -17.81
CA ILE A 187 -1.57 12.75 -17.46
C ILE A 187 -2.98 12.39 -17.88
N VAL A 188 -3.72 13.25 -18.56
CA VAL A 188 -5.07 12.94 -19.05
C VAL A 188 -5.02 12.06 -20.31
N PRO A 189 -6.00 11.15 -20.51
CA PRO A 189 -7.04 10.76 -19.55
C PRO A 189 -6.50 9.80 -18.48
N ILE A 190 -6.93 9.97 -17.23
CA ILE A 190 -6.49 9.15 -16.09
C ILE A 190 -7.63 8.57 -15.24
N ASN A 191 -7.51 7.30 -14.89
CA ASN A 191 -8.33 6.63 -13.87
C ASN A 191 -7.54 6.46 -12.57
N PHE A 192 -8.03 7.01 -11.47
CA PHE A 192 -7.46 6.81 -10.15
C PHE A 192 -8.27 5.76 -9.36
N TYR A 193 -7.62 4.71 -8.87
CA TYR A 193 -8.25 3.64 -8.10
C TYR A 193 -7.88 3.73 -6.62
N THR A 194 -8.88 3.72 -5.75
CA THR A 194 -8.69 3.75 -4.29
C THR A 194 -9.71 2.88 -3.58
N GLY A 195 -9.33 2.30 -2.43
CA GLY A 195 -10.24 1.65 -1.49
C GLY A 195 -10.94 2.62 -0.52
N ASP A 196 -10.65 3.92 -0.58
CA ASP A 196 -11.16 4.92 0.34
C ASP A 196 -12.43 5.62 -0.21
N SER A 197 -13.56 5.34 0.42
CA SER A 197 -14.84 5.93 0.04
C SER A 197 -14.99 7.41 0.41
N GLU A 198 -14.32 7.88 1.47
CA GLU A 198 -14.30 9.30 1.83
C GLU A 198 -13.47 10.09 0.83
N PHE A 199 -12.31 9.56 0.43
CA PHE A 199 -11.47 10.14 -0.61
C PHE A 199 -12.27 10.31 -1.91
N VAL A 200 -12.93 9.24 -2.38
CA VAL A 200 -13.76 9.26 -3.61
C VAL A 200 -14.86 10.32 -3.52
N LYS A 201 -15.55 10.42 -2.37
CA LYS A 201 -16.59 11.44 -2.17
C LYS A 201 -16.04 12.86 -2.26
N LYS A 202 -14.84 13.10 -1.71
CA LYS A 202 -14.22 14.43 -1.69
C LYS A 202 -13.68 14.79 -3.06
N ILE A 203 -12.85 13.93 -3.66
CA ILE A 203 -12.25 14.21 -4.97
C ILE A 203 -13.32 14.43 -6.03
N ASN A 204 -14.41 13.63 -6.04
CA ASN A 204 -15.50 13.78 -7.01
C ASN A 204 -16.28 15.10 -6.87
N LYS A 205 -16.22 15.76 -5.71
CA LYS A 205 -16.78 17.10 -5.53
C LYS A 205 -15.84 18.21 -5.98
N SER A 206 -14.54 17.92 -6.08
CA SER A 206 -13.49 18.93 -6.19
C SER A 206 -12.79 18.95 -7.54
N TYR A 207 -12.56 17.79 -8.16
CA TYR A 207 -11.88 17.71 -9.45
C TYR A 207 -12.62 18.44 -10.60
N PRO A 208 -13.98 18.55 -10.63
CA PRO A 208 -14.64 19.28 -11.72
C PRO A 208 -14.19 20.73 -11.84
N SER A 209 -13.90 21.40 -10.72
CA SER A 209 -13.32 22.75 -10.72
C SER A 209 -11.95 22.81 -11.39
N CYS A 210 -11.13 21.77 -11.21
CA CYS A 210 -9.84 21.64 -11.89
C CYS A 210 -10.02 21.43 -13.40
N LEU A 211 -11.00 20.62 -13.82
CA LEU A 211 -11.30 20.42 -15.25
C LEU A 211 -11.72 21.73 -15.92
N VAL A 212 -12.61 22.50 -15.28
CA VAL A 212 -13.04 23.81 -15.78
C VAL A 212 -11.85 24.76 -15.89
N TYR A 213 -11.00 24.81 -14.87
CA TYR A 213 -9.80 25.66 -14.87
C TYR A 213 -8.85 25.32 -16.03
N PHE A 214 -8.57 24.03 -16.23
CA PHE A 214 -7.68 23.55 -17.29
C PHE A 214 -8.35 23.40 -18.67
N LYS A 215 -9.65 23.73 -18.79
CA LYS A 215 -10.46 23.55 -20.00
C LYS A 215 -10.46 22.11 -20.53
N LEU A 216 -10.52 21.15 -19.61
CA LEU A 216 -10.57 19.71 -19.89
C LEU A 216 -12.01 19.20 -19.91
N ASN A 217 -12.22 18.03 -20.52
CA ASN A 217 -13.52 17.37 -20.58
C ASN A 217 -13.74 16.42 -19.38
N ASP A 218 -14.99 16.02 -19.13
CA ASP A 218 -15.34 15.14 -18.01
C ASP A 218 -14.68 13.76 -18.08
N ASN A 219 -14.29 13.31 -19.27
CA ASN A 219 -13.60 12.03 -19.47
C ASN A 219 -12.09 12.11 -19.20
N SER A 220 -11.56 13.29 -18.82
CA SER A 220 -10.14 13.50 -18.56
C SER A 220 -9.69 12.89 -17.23
N PHE A 221 -10.59 12.80 -16.25
CA PHE A 221 -10.30 12.25 -14.93
C PHE A 221 -11.46 11.40 -14.42
N SER A 222 -11.16 10.22 -13.87
CA SER A 222 -12.12 9.48 -13.07
C SER A 222 -11.48 8.97 -11.78
N CYS A 223 -12.26 8.93 -10.70
CA CYS A 223 -11.86 8.31 -9.44
C CYS A 223 -12.81 7.16 -9.11
N CYS A 224 -12.25 5.95 -9.03
CA CYS A 224 -13.00 4.71 -8.86
C CYS A 224 -12.77 4.09 -7.47
N LEU A 225 -13.87 3.86 -6.75
CA LEU A 225 -13.85 3.10 -5.50
C LEU A 225 -13.70 1.60 -5.78
N VAL A 226 -12.67 0.99 -5.21
CA VAL A 226 -12.44 -0.44 -5.22
C VAL A 226 -13.07 -1.05 -3.97
N LYS A 227 -14.06 -1.90 -4.16
CA LYS A 227 -14.74 -2.65 -3.08
C LYS A 227 -14.35 -4.13 -3.13
N ASP A 228 -14.50 -4.79 -1.99
CA ASP A 228 -14.37 -6.25 -1.87
C ASP A 228 -15.48 -7.00 -2.62
#